data_AF-A0A7A2R466-F1
#
_entry.id   AF-A0A7A2R466-F1
#
_cell.length_a   1.000
_cell.length_b   1.000
_cell.length_c   1.000
_cell.angle_alpha   90.00
_cell.angle_beta   90.00
_cell.angle_gamma   90.00
#
_symmetry.space_group_name_H-M   'P 1'
#
loop_
_entity.id
_entity.type
_entity.pdbx_description
1 polymer ?
#
loop_
_entity_poly.entity_id
_entity_poly.type
_entity_poly.pdbx_seq_one_letter_code
_entity_poly.pdbx_strand_id
1 'polypeptide(L)' 'MKSLTAVRKKSPNYPVEFKIKMVELSHRPEISVAQLAREHGIND' A
#
# COMPACT_ATOMS: atom_id res chain seq x y z
N MET A 1 -20.69 10.54 -21.11
CA MET A 1 -20.19 10.47 -19.71
C MET A 1 -19.66 9.07 -19.49
N LYS A 2 -18.34 8.88 -19.43
CA LYS A 2 -17.75 7.54 -19.30
C LYS A 2 -17.84 7.13 -17.84
N SER A 3 -18.60 6.08 -17.55
CA SER A 3 -18.88 5.57 -16.21
C SER A 3 -17.59 5.32 -15.43
N LEU A 4 -17.47 5.98 -14.27
CA LEU A 4 -16.44 5.77 -13.27
C LEU A 4 -16.67 4.46 -12.53
N THR A 5 -16.70 3.33 -13.23
CA THR A 5 -16.47 2.06 -12.56
C THR A 5 -14.97 1.97 -12.34
N ALA A 6 -14.50 2.57 -11.24
CA ALA A 6 -13.16 2.33 -10.73
C ALA A 6 -13.03 0.82 -10.61
N VAL A 7 -12.36 0.20 -11.58
CA VAL A 7 -11.95 -1.20 -11.52
C VAL A 7 -11.23 -1.30 -10.20
N ARG A 8 -11.88 -1.93 -9.21
CA ARG A 8 -11.33 -2.14 -7.88
C ARG A 8 -10.09 -3.00 -8.14
N LYS A 9 -8.92 -2.35 -8.31
CA LYS A 9 -7.65 -3.02 -8.57
C LYS A 9 -7.58 -4.07 -7.49
N LYS A 10 -7.66 -5.34 -7.90
CA LYS A 10 -7.62 -6.48 -6.97
C LYS A 10 -6.38 -6.25 -6.12
N SER A 11 -6.55 -6.02 -4.81
CA SER A 11 -5.42 -5.66 -3.96
C SER A 11 -4.29 -6.65 -4.23
N PRO A 12 -3.08 -6.18 -4.57
CA PRO A 12 -2.00 -7.08 -4.92
C PRO A 12 -1.81 -8.09 -3.79
N ASN A 13 -1.71 -9.37 -4.11
CA ASN A 13 -1.32 -10.33 -3.09
C ASN A 13 0.18 -10.17 -2.86
N TYR A 14 0.55 -9.29 -1.94
CA TYR A 14 1.95 -9.06 -1.61
C TYR A 14 2.57 -10.31 -0.96
N PRO A 15 3.86 -10.61 -1.26
CA PRO A 15 4.62 -11.63 -0.55
C PRO A 15 4.61 -11.41 0.97
N VAL A 16 4.78 -12.48 1.74
CA VAL A 16 4.76 -12.41 3.22
C VAL A 16 5.92 -11.53 3.72
N GLU A 17 7.09 -11.66 3.12
CA GLU A 17 8.28 -10.88 3.44
C GLU A 17 8.04 -9.38 3.22
N PHE A 18 7.30 -9.04 2.16
CA PHE A 18 6.91 -7.65 1.91
C PHE A 18 6.00 -7.11 3.00
N LYS A 19 4.99 -7.89 3.43
CA LYS A 19 4.06 -7.50 4.51
C LYS A 19 4.81 -7.30 5.83
N ILE A 20 5.73 -8.22 6.18
CA ILE A 20 6.56 -8.10 7.39
C ILE A 20 7.39 -6.82 7.34
N LYS A 21 8.08 -6.56 6.22
CA LYS A 21 8.87 -5.33 6.04
C LYS A 21 8.02 -4.06 6.16
N MET A 22 6.82 -4.03 5.59
CA MET A 22 5.91 -2.90 5.73
C MET A 22 5.53 -2.66 7.19
N VAL A 23 5.23 -3.72 7.93
CA VAL A 23 4.90 -3.63 9.37
C VAL A 23 6.09 -3.10 10.16
N GLU A 24 7.28 -3.66 9.98
CA GLU A 24 8.50 -3.22 10.67
C GLU A 24 8.84 -1.75 10.42
N LEU A 25 8.67 -1.28 9.17
CA LEU A 25 8.87 0.12 8.83
C LEU A 25 7.80 1.00 9.46
N SER A 26 6.53 0.61 9.37
CA SER A 26 5.41 1.37 9.93
C SER A 26 5.41 1.48 11.45
N HIS A 27 6.10 0.58 12.16
CA HIS A 27 6.16 0.57 13.61
C HIS A 27 7.12 1.64 14.17
N ARG A 28 8.00 2.21 13.34
CA ARG A 28 8.95 3.23 13.78
C ARG A 28 8.20 4.54 14.05
N PRO A 29 8.46 5.22 15.19
CA PRO A 29 7.69 6.39 15.63
C PRO A 29 7.77 7.60 14.69
N GLU A 30 8.67 7.58 13.71
CA GLU A 30 8.90 8.67 12.76
C GLU A 30 8.35 8.37 11.35
N ILE A 31 7.71 7.22 11.16
CA ILE A 31 7.23 6.79 9.84
C ILE A 31 5.73 7.05 9.68
N SER A 32 5.38 7.73 8.60
CA SER A 32 3.99 7.89 8.17
C SER A 32 3.56 6.72 7.28
N VAL A 33 2.53 5.99 7.71
CA VAL A 33 1.95 4.87 6.94
C VAL A 33 1.50 5.32 5.55
N ALA A 34 0.95 6.53 5.43
CA ALA A 34 0.48 7.06 4.16
C ALA A 34 1.64 7.39 3.21
N GLN A 35 2.77 7.87 3.73
CA GLN A 35 3.97 8.10 2.94
C GLN A 35 4.60 6.78 2.51
N LEU A 36 4.74 5.83 3.43
CA LEU A 36 5.24 4.48 3.16
C LEU A 36 4.42 3.79 2.05
N ALA A 37 3.09 3.89 2.11
CA ALA A 37 2.21 3.36 1.07
C ALA A 37 2.49 3.97 -0.31
N ARG A 38 2.63 5.29 -0.40
CA ARG A 38 2.95 5.99 -1.67
C ARG A 38 4.32 5.61 -2.22
N GLU A 39 5.34 5.58 -1.37
CA GLU A 39 6.71 5.20 -1.76
C GLU A 39 6.77 3.77 -2.32
N HIS A 40 5.92 2.88 -1.82
CA HIS A 40 5.83 1.48 -2.26
C HIS A 40 4.73 1.20 -3.29
N GLY A 41 4.06 2.23 -3.81
CA GLY A 41 2.98 2.09 -4.81
C GLY A 41 1.78 1.29 -4.31
N ILE A 42 1.55 1.28 -2.99
CA ILE A 42 0.41 0.63 -2.36
C ILE A 42 -0.80 1.54 -2.51
N ASN A 43 -1.82 1.04 -3.23
CA ASN A 43 -3.10 1.73 -3.44
C ASN A 43 -3.01 3.12 -4.11
N ASP A 44 -2.03 3.34 -4.99
CA ASP A 44 -1.99 4.48 -5.93
C ASP A 44 -3.00 4.29 -7.09
#